data_AF-A0A316KTS0-F1
#
_entry.id   AF-A0A316KTS0-F1
#
_cell.length_a   1.000
_cell.length_b   1.000
_cell.length_c   1.000
_cell.angle_alpha   90.00
_cell.angle_beta   90.00
_cell.angle_gamma   90.00
#
_symmetry.space_group_name_H-M   'P 1'
#
loop_
_entity.id
_entity.type
_entity.pdbx_description
1 polymer ?
#
loop_
_entity_poly.entity_id
_entity_poly.type
_entity_poly.pdbx_seq_one_letter_code
_entity_poly.pdbx_strand_id
1 'polypeptide(L)'
;MIIAGKMTACNRPPGEQGLLRESAGDPAMTTIDTPIFVRAIDDDMHAQTKRLSDASLLVMAHEVISRLSHISRNAAAAPTEVDLQAFCAALVGPSATQAYEFLNDAKERGASHQTLCISYIAAAAGQLGVWWERDKIHFSDMAIAAGRILHLLRDLRMAMPNVPVKGRREALFATVPGEQHVIGVTMAADILRDKGWHIDLQLGRTETELCKIVHDGGYPIIGLSASGAEHVRALTRTVVELRVAAPWSLIFISGGIVQIEKDIAIRVGADAAAASMDACIEKLEALYHSVLNADGSDP
;
A
#
# COMPACT_ATOMS: atom_id res chain seq x y z
N MET A 1 -5.44 -2.63 6.30
CA MET A 1 -5.95 -4.00 6.14
C MET A 1 -5.91 -4.66 7.49
N ILE A 2 -7.08 -4.74 8.12
CA ILE A 2 -7.23 -4.96 9.56
C ILE A 2 -7.52 -6.45 9.77
N ILE A 3 -6.63 -7.18 10.45
CA ILE A 3 -6.95 -8.46 11.11
C ILE A 3 -6.66 -8.28 12.60
N ALA A 4 -7.33 -7.30 13.22
CA ALA A 4 -7.24 -7.08 14.65
C ALA A 4 -8.60 -7.40 15.30
N GLY A 5 -8.67 -8.51 16.02
CA GLY A 5 -9.68 -8.69 17.07
C GLY A 5 -10.55 -9.94 16.99
N LYS A 6 -10.07 -11.05 17.56
CA LYS A 6 -10.96 -11.93 18.34
C LYS A 6 -10.23 -12.52 19.53
N MET A 7 -9.93 -11.65 20.48
CA MET A 7 -9.49 -12.04 21.82
C MET A 7 -9.92 -10.98 22.83
N THR A 8 -11.22 -10.90 23.15
CA THR A 8 -11.71 -10.50 24.49
C THR A 8 -13.23 -10.70 24.66
N ALA A 9 -13.61 -10.89 25.92
CA ALA A 9 -14.84 -11.47 26.43
C ALA A 9 -16.15 -10.68 26.26
N CYS A 10 -17.24 -11.45 26.38
CA CYS A 10 -18.65 -11.12 26.44
C CYS A 10 -19.01 -10.15 27.60
N ASN A 11 -19.64 -9.00 27.29
CA ASN A 11 -20.78 -8.45 28.06
C ASN A 11 -21.32 -7.17 27.39
N ARG A 12 -22.61 -7.15 27.03
CA ARG A 12 -23.38 -5.94 26.65
C ARG A 12 -24.79 -6.04 27.22
N PRO A 13 -25.34 -4.95 27.75
CA PRO A 13 -26.79 -4.70 27.65
C PRO A 13 -27.08 -3.20 27.29
N PRO A 14 -28.34 -2.76 27.07
CA PRO A 14 -28.74 -2.24 25.75
C PRO A 14 -29.40 -0.84 25.76
N GLY A 15 -29.55 -0.28 24.54
CA GLY A 15 -30.73 0.49 24.13
C GLY A 15 -30.69 2.01 24.30
N GLU A 16 -30.84 2.75 23.20
CA GLU A 16 -31.98 3.65 23.01
C GLU A 16 -32.12 4.07 21.54
N GLN A 17 -33.36 3.99 21.06
CA GLN A 17 -33.83 4.41 19.73
C GLN A 17 -34.32 5.86 19.81
N GLY A 18 -34.09 6.64 18.76
CA GLY A 18 -34.71 7.94 18.55
C GLY A 18 -34.98 8.16 17.05
N LEU A 19 -36.24 8.39 16.72
CA LEU A 19 -36.85 8.40 15.39
C LEU A 19 -37.32 9.83 15.02
N LEU A 20 -37.52 10.08 13.71
CA LEU A 20 -38.31 11.14 13.04
C LEU A 20 -37.54 12.45 12.72
N ARG A 21 -37.70 13.13 11.56
CA ARG A 21 -38.68 13.06 10.47
C ARG A 21 -38.19 13.83 9.22
N GLU A 22 -38.74 13.49 8.06
CA GLU A 22 -38.57 14.10 6.73
C GLU A 22 -39.14 15.52 6.57
N SER A 23 -38.61 16.26 5.59
CA SER A 23 -39.31 17.31 4.82
C SER A 23 -38.62 17.53 3.47
N ALA A 24 -39.37 17.34 2.38
CA ALA A 24 -38.94 17.40 0.98
C ALA A 24 -38.90 18.84 0.40
N GLY A 25 -38.09 19.02 -0.66
CA GLY A 25 -38.10 20.20 -1.55
C GLY A 25 -36.90 20.21 -2.53
N ASP A 26 -37.11 19.68 -3.73
CA ASP A 26 -36.22 19.66 -4.92
C ASP A 26 -36.51 20.89 -5.83
N PRO A 27 -35.81 21.22 -6.94
CA PRO A 27 -34.48 20.82 -7.46
C PRO A 27 -33.56 22.00 -7.83
N ALA A 28 -32.23 21.79 -7.80
CA ALA A 28 -31.31 22.61 -8.61
C ALA A 28 -30.04 21.83 -8.99
N MET A 29 -30.00 21.48 -10.28
CA MET A 29 -28.89 20.97 -11.06
C MET A 29 -27.57 21.69 -10.71
N THR A 30 -26.60 20.98 -10.15
CA THR A 30 -25.22 21.47 -10.01
C THR A 30 -24.23 20.41 -10.46
N THR A 31 -23.44 20.85 -11.43
CA THR A 31 -22.35 20.24 -12.17
C THR A 31 -21.34 19.49 -11.30
N ILE A 32 -20.95 18.31 -11.79
CA ILE A 32 -19.86 17.49 -11.24
C ILE A 32 -18.53 18.23 -11.46
N ASP A 33 -17.92 18.65 -10.36
CA ASP A 33 -16.59 19.26 -10.31
C ASP A 33 -15.51 18.27 -10.77
N THR A 34 -14.88 18.60 -11.89
CA THR A 34 -13.69 17.94 -12.42
C THR A 34 -12.45 18.56 -11.75
N PRO A 35 -11.50 17.79 -11.18
CA PRO A 35 -10.40 18.35 -10.42
C PRO A 35 -9.37 19.09 -11.29
N ILE A 36 -8.78 20.08 -10.63
CA ILE A 36 -7.96 21.20 -11.09
C ILE A 36 -6.64 20.77 -11.75
N PHE A 37 -6.45 21.08 -13.05
CA PHE A 37 -5.12 21.26 -13.67
C PHE A 37 -5.19 22.12 -14.94
N VAL A 38 -5.71 23.35 -14.88
CA VAL A 38 -5.34 24.39 -15.86
C VAL A 38 -5.50 25.76 -15.20
N ARG A 39 -4.40 26.35 -14.72
CA ARG A 39 -4.25 27.80 -14.58
C ARG A 39 -2.77 28.14 -14.53
N ALA A 40 -2.23 28.51 -15.68
CA ALA A 40 -1.21 29.54 -15.83
C ALA A 40 -0.75 29.59 -17.30
N ILE A 41 -1.57 30.14 -18.19
CA ILE A 41 -1.08 30.90 -19.36
C ILE A 41 -2.09 32.03 -19.58
N ASP A 42 -1.56 33.21 -19.92
CA ASP A 42 -2.17 34.54 -20.09
C ASP A 42 -2.02 35.38 -18.82
N ASP A 43 -1.04 36.29 -18.72
CA ASP A 43 -0.70 37.34 -19.69
C ASP A 43 0.82 37.66 -19.80
N ASP A 44 1.21 38.26 -20.94
CA ASP A 44 2.51 38.90 -21.30
C ASP A 44 3.63 38.08 -22.00
N MET A 45 3.22 37.31 -23.01
CA MET A 45 3.59 37.39 -24.44
C MET A 45 5.01 37.79 -24.96
N HIS A 46 6.15 37.37 -24.37
CA HIS A 46 7.44 37.32 -25.12
C HIS A 46 8.46 36.24 -24.67
N ALA A 47 8.03 34.99 -24.45
CA ALA A 47 8.96 33.87 -24.28
C ALA A 47 8.55 32.63 -25.09
N GLN A 48 9.50 32.10 -25.85
CA GLN A 48 9.38 31.06 -26.87
C GLN A 48 8.56 29.82 -26.45
N THR A 49 7.39 29.62 -27.08
CA THR A 49 6.70 28.33 -27.08
C THR A 49 7.53 27.32 -27.86
N LYS A 50 8.36 26.54 -27.14
CA LYS A 50 9.12 25.44 -27.71
C LYS A 50 8.12 24.34 -28.09
N ARG A 51 7.66 24.34 -29.35
CA ARG A 51 6.85 23.24 -29.91
C ARG A 51 7.57 21.92 -29.62
N LEU A 52 6.89 21.00 -28.94
CA LEU A 52 7.35 19.63 -28.77
C LEU A 52 7.65 19.05 -30.15
N SER A 53 8.79 18.39 -30.32
CA SER A 53 9.11 17.72 -31.59
C SER A 53 8.12 16.58 -31.85
N ASP A 54 7.88 16.25 -33.12
CA ASP A 54 7.01 15.14 -33.52
C ASP A 54 7.41 13.82 -32.82
N ALA A 55 8.71 13.63 -32.55
CA ALA A 55 9.22 12.50 -31.78
C ALA A 55 8.77 12.50 -30.31
N SER A 56 8.73 13.67 -29.65
CA SER A 56 8.27 13.79 -28.26
C SER A 56 6.76 13.55 -28.14
N LEU A 57 5.99 14.02 -29.12
CA LEU A 57 4.55 13.75 -29.22
C LEU A 57 4.26 12.27 -29.43
N LEU A 58 5.03 11.59 -30.29
CA LEU A 58 4.88 10.14 -30.52
C LEU A 58 5.21 9.32 -29.27
N VAL A 59 6.27 9.68 -28.53
CA VAL A 59 6.62 9.02 -27.25
C VAL A 59 5.51 9.21 -26.21
N MET A 60 4.98 10.43 -26.07
CA MET A 60 3.86 10.69 -25.16
C MET A 60 2.58 9.96 -25.58
N ALA A 61 2.24 9.95 -26.87
CA ALA A 61 1.08 9.25 -27.38
C ALA A 61 1.17 7.73 -27.16
N HIS A 62 2.36 7.14 -27.39
CA HIS A 62 2.60 5.73 -27.12
C HIS A 62 2.50 5.41 -25.62
N GLU A 63 3.01 6.30 -24.77
CA GLU A 63 2.89 6.17 -23.31
C GLU A 63 1.42 6.27 -22.85
N VAL A 64 0.64 7.21 -23.39
CA VAL A 64 -0.79 7.36 -23.09
C VAL A 64 -1.57 6.11 -23.54
N ILE A 65 -1.33 5.61 -24.75
CA ILE A 65 -1.97 4.39 -25.27
C ILE A 65 -1.58 3.18 -24.41
N SER A 66 -0.29 3.06 -24.05
CA SER A 66 0.21 2.00 -23.17
C SER A 66 -0.50 2.05 -21.81
N ARG A 67 -0.59 3.23 -21.18
CA ARG A 67 -1.30 3.43 -19.90
C ARG A 67 -2.79 3.12 -19.99
N LEU A 68 -3.49 3.61 -21.00
CA LEU A 68 -4.92 3.34 -21.19
C LEU A 68 -5.18 1.85 -21.45
N SER A 69 -4.33 1.20 -22.25
CA SER A 69 -4.41 -0.24 -22.48
C SER A 69 -4.16 -1.04 -21.20
N HIS A 70 -3.21 -0.59 -20.37
CA HIS A 70 -2.89 -1.22 -19.09
C HIS A 70 -4.03 -1.05 -18.07
N ILE A 71 -4.63 0.14 -18.00
CA ILE A 71 -5.80 0.41 -17.14
C ILE A 71 -6.99 -0.46 -17.56
N SER A 72 -7.29 -0.54 -18.86
CA SER A 72 -8.38 -1.36 -19.39
C SER A 72 -8.18 -2.85 -19.10
N ARG A 73 -6.97 -3.38 -19.32
CA ARG A 73 -6.61 -4.76 -18.96
C ARG A 73 -6.72 -5.00 -17.46
N ASN A 74 -6.27 -4.08 -16.63
CA ASN A 74 -6.34 -4.22 -15.17
C ASN A 74 -7.78 -4.22 -14.65
N ALA A 75 -8.66 -3.40 -15.21
CA ALA A 75 -10.07 -3.39 -14.86
C ALA A 75 -10.76 -4.72 -15.24
N ALA A 76 -10.45 -5.27 -16.43
CA ALA A 76 -10.96 -6.56 -16.88
C ALA A 76 -10.35 -7.76 -16.11
N ALA A 77 -9.15 -7.59 -15.56
CA ALA A 77 -8.43 -8.64 -14.85
C ALA A 77 -8.69 -8.67 -13.34
N ALA A 78 -9.40 -7.69 -12.77
CA ALA A 78 -9.82 -7.73 -11.37
C ALA A 78 -10.81 -8.89 -11.12
N PRO A 79 -10.79 -9.52 -9.93
CA PRO A 79 -11.73 -10.59 -9.62
C PRO A 79 -13.14 -10.04 -9.42
N THR A 80 -14.16 -10.79 -9.84
CA THR A 80 -15.53 -10.52 -9.39
C THR A 80 -15.68 -10.90 -7.92
N GLU A 81 -16.76 -10.46 -7.27
CA GLU A 81 -17.06 -10.88 -5.88
C GLU A 81 -17.14 -12.41 -5.77
N VAL A 82 -17.72 -13.08 -6.78
CA VAL A 82 -17.82 -14.55 -6.81
C VAL A 82 -16.43 -15.18 -6.91
N ASP A 83 -15.58 -14.67 -7.79
CA ASP A 83 -14.19 -15.14 -7.92
C ASP A 83 -13.41 -14.92 -6.64
N LEU A 84 -13.62 -13.79 -5.96
CA LEU A 84 -12.95 -13.48 -4.69
C LEU A 84 -13.36 -14.46 -3.58
N GLN A 85 -14.65 -14.78 -3.44
CA GLN A 85 -15.10 -15.79 -2.47
C GLN A 85 -14.52 -17.17 -2.80
N ALA A 86 -14.49 -17.55 -4.08
CA ALA A 86 -13.93 -18.83 -4.52
C ALA A 86 -12.42 -18.90 -4.27
N PHE A 87 -11.70 -17.80 -4.52
CA PHE A 87 -10.28 -17.69 -4.21
C PHE A 87 -10.00 -17.76 -2.70
N CYS A 88 -10.81 -17.10 -1.87
CA CYS A 88 -10.72 -17.22 -0.41
C CYS A 88 -10.97 -18.66 0.05
N ALA A 89 -11.95 -19.36 -0.54
CA ALA A 89 -12.23 -20.76 -0.25
C ALA A 89 -11.05 -21.66 -0.65
N ALA A 90 -10.44 -21.41 -1.81
CA ALA A 90 -9.23 -22.12 -2.25
C ALA A 90 -8.05 -21.88 -1.31
N LEU A 91 -7.88 -20.67 -0.78
CA LEU A 91 -6.83 -20.33 0.18
C LEU A 91 -6.94 -21.08 1.50
N VAL A 92 -8.15 -21.44 1.95
CA VAL A 92 -8.37 -22.26 3.16
C VAL A 92 -8.61 -23.74 2.86
N GLY A 93 -8.70 -24.12 1.58
CA GLY A 93 -8.97 -25.49 1.15
C GLY A 93 -7.85 -26.49 1.50
N PRO A 94 -8.03 -27.79 1.22
CA PRO A 94 -7.04 -28.81 1.58
C PRO A 94 -5.71 -28.67 0.81
N SER A 95 -5.73 -28.12 -0.40
CA SER A 95 -4.55 -27.88 -1.24
C SER A 95 -4.47 -26.43 -1.69
N ALA A 96 -3.25 -25.95 -1.95
CA ALA A 96 -3.00 -24.63 -2.50
C ALA A 96 -3.17 -24.57 -4.04
N THR A 97 -3.29 -25.71 -4.73
CA THR A 97 -3.36 -25.79 -6.21
C THR A 97 -4.36 -24.82 -6.82
N GLN A 98 -5.61 -24.85 -6.35
CA GLN A 98 -6.66 -23.96 -6.88
C GLN A 98 -6.35 -22.48 -6.65
N ALA A 99 -5.73 -22.13 -5.52
CA ALA A 99 -5.33 -20.75 -5.26
C ALA A 99 -4.23 -20.27 -6.24
N TYR A 100 -3.29 -21.14 -6.61
CA TYR A 100 -2.30 -20.83 -7.66
C TYR A 100 -2.96 -20.69 -9.04
N GLU A 101 -3.90 -21.56 -9.38
CA GLU A 101 -4.66 -21.49 -10.65
C GLU A 101 -5.38 -20.14 -10.77
N PHE A 102 -6.05 -19.67 -9.71
CA PHE A 102 -6.69 -18.34 -9.71
C PHE A 102 -5.73 -17.19 -10.08
N LEU A 103 -4.52 -17.16 -9.50
CA LEU A 103 -3.55 -16.12 -9.82
C LEU A 103 -2.92 -16.30 -11.21
N ASN A 104 -2.67 -17.53 -11.64
CA ASN A 104 -2.15 -17.81 -12.97
C ASN A 104 -3.16 -17.41 -14.04
N ASP A 105 -4.44 -17.76 -13.88
CA ASP A 105 -5.50 -17.35 -14.79
C ASP A 105 -5.65 -15.83 -14.86
N ALA A 106 -5.55 -15.14 -13.71
CA ALA A 106 -5.54 -13.69 -13.68
C ALA A 106 -4.33 -13.11 -14.42
N LYS A 107 -3.15 -13.70 -14.25
CA LYS A 107 -1.92 -13.31 -14.95
C LYS A 107 -2.02 -13.55 -16.45
N GLU A 108 -2.58 -14.67 -16.89
CA GLU A 108 -2.83 -14.99 -18.31
C GLU A 108 -3.82 -14.02 -18.95
N ARG A 109 -4.79 -13.52 -18.18
CA ARG A 109 -5.68 -12.42 -18.60
C ARG A 109 -5.00 -11.03 -18.61
N GLY A 110 -3.71 -10.96 -18.28
CA GLY A 110 -2.93 -9.73 -18.33
C GLY A 110 -3.02 -8.86 -17.07
N ALA A 111 -3.37 -9.44 -15.91
CA ALA A 111 -3.30 -8.73 -14.64
C ALA A 111 -1.87 -8.25 -14.36
N SER A 112 -1.71 -6.96 -14.07
CA SER A 112 -0.44 -6.43 -13.59
C SER A 112 -0.05 -7.01 -12.22
N HIS A 113 1.24 -6.93 -11.85
CA HIS A 113 1.70 -7.33 -10.51
C HIS A 113 0.93 -6.58 -9.40
N GLN A 114 0.75 -5.27 -9.57
CA GLN A 114 -0.05 -4.46 -8.66
C GLN A 114 -1.51 -4.94 -8.56
N THR A 115 -2.13 -5.36 -9.67
CA THR A 115 -3.49 -5.94 -9.66
C THR A 115 -3.55 -7.26 -8.91
N LEU A 116 -2.59 -8.16 -9.13
CA LEU A 116 -2.52 -9.45 -8.42
C LEU A 116 -2.34 -9.23 -6.91
N CYS A 117 -1.47 -8.29 -6.53
CA CYS A 117 -1.25 -7.92 -5.15
C CYS A 117 -2.48 -7.26 -4.50
N ILE A 118 -3.05 -6.21 -5.11
CA ILE A 118 -4.11 -5.43 -4.47
C ILE A 118 -5.49 -6.10 -4.66
N SER A 119 -5.86 -6.36 -5.91
CA SER A 119 -7.22 -6.82 -6.24
C SER A 119 -7.47 -8.28 -5.89
N TYR A 120 -6.42 -9.12 -5.80
CA TYR A 120 -6.56 -10.52 -5.36
C TYR A 120 -6.05 -10.71 -3.94
N ILE A 121 -4.76 -10.50 -3.67
CA ILE A 121 -4.17 -10.85 -2.36
C ILE A 121 -4.73 -9.96 -1.24
N ALA A 122 -4.72 -8.63 -1.40
CA ALA A 122 -5.23 -7.73 -0.38
C ALA A 122 -6.77 -7.79 -0.25
N ALA A 123 -7.50 -8.03 -1.35
CA ALA A 123 -8.92 -8.29 -1.26
C ALA A 123 -9.21 -9.59 -0.47
N ALA A 124 -8.45 -10.66 -0.76
CA ALA A 124 -8.66 -11.97 -0.15
C ALA A 124 -8.36 -11.98 1.34
N ALA A 125 -7.21 -11.43 1.78
CA ALA A 125 -6.94 -11.40 3.22
C ALA A 125 -7.92 -10.47 3.98
N GLY A 126 -8.58 -9.51 3.31
CA GLY A 126 -9.60 -8.66 3.91
C GLY A 126 -10.88 -9.44 4.11
N GLN A 127 -11.28 -10.18 3.07
CA GLN A 127 -12.42 -11.08 3.13
C GLN A 127 -12.22 -12.24 4.11
N LEU A 128 -11.01 -12.79 4.21
CA LEU A 128 -10.66 -13.78 5.23
C LEU A 128 -10.74 -13.18 6.64
N GLY A 129 -10.34 -11.91 6.83
CA GLY A 129 -10.58 -11.17 8.06
C GLY A 129 -12.07 -11.11 8.42
N VAL A 130 -12.94 -10.80 7.46
CA VAL A 130 -14.40 -10.81 7.66
C VAL A 130 -14.92 -12.23 7.98
N TRP A 131 -14.38 -13.28 7.34
CA TRP A 131 -14.73 -14.66 7.65
C TRP A 131 -14.35 -15.04 9.08
N TRP A 132 -13.16 -14.62 9.53
CA TRP A 132 -12.68 -14.81 10.89
C TRP A 132 -13.55 -14.09 11.92
N GLU A 133 -13.83 -12.81 11.71
CA GLU A 133 -14.71 -12.03 12.59
C GLU A 133 -16.10 -12.65 12.73
N ARG A 134 -16.60 -13.27 11.65
CA ARG A 134 -17.91 -13.94 11.60
C ARG A 134 -17.88 -15.43 11.99
N ASP A 135 -16.78 -15.92 12.58
CA ASP A 135 -16.60 -17.34 12.97
C ASP A 135 -16.80 -18.35 11.82
N LYS A 136 -16.57 -17.93 10.57
CA LYS A 136 -16.68 -18.82 9.40
C LYS A 136 -15.46 -19.70 9.19
N ILE A 137 -14.32 -19.29 9.73
CA ILE A 137 -13.04 -19.99 9.65
C ILE A 137 -12.36 -19.99 11.01
N HIS A 138 -11.57 -21.02 11.27
CA HIS A 138 -10.81 -21.17 12.51
C HIS A 138 -9.37 -20.66 12.37
N PHE A 139 -8.64 -20.70 13.49
CA PHE A 139 -7.28 -20.16 13.54
C PHE A 139 -6.35 -20.92 12.59
N SER A 140 -6.52 -22.25 12.51
CA SER A 140 -5.80 -23.11 11.56
C SER A 140 -5.99 -22.66 10.12
N ASP A 141 -7.21 -22.31 9.75
CA ASP A 141 -7.56 -21.91 8.38
C ASP A 141 -6.94 -20.56 8.05
N MET A 142 -6.98 -19.62 9.00
CA MET A 142 -6.32 -18.32 8.86
C MET A 142 -4.80 -18.47 8.72
N ALA A 143 -4.18 -19.34 9.52
CA ALA A 143 -2.74 -19.60 9.44
C ALA A 143 -2.35 -20.25 8.10
N ILE A 144 -3.15 -21.21 7.62
CA ILE A 144 -2.97 -21.85 6.31
C ILE A 144 -3.08 -20.81 5.18
N ALA A 145 -4.13 -20.00 5.20
CA ALA A 145 -4.35 -18.98 4.19
C ALA A 145 -3.24 -17.92 4.19
N ALA A 146 -2.80 -17.45 5.35
CA ALA A 146 -1.69 -16.49 5.46
C ALA A 146 -0.39 -17.08 4.91
N GLY A 147 -0.06 -18.33 5.25
CA GLY A 147 1.12 -19.02 4.71
C GLY A 147 1.07 -19.16 3.19
N ARG A 148 -0.09 -19.50 2.63
CA ARG A 148 -0.29 -19.59 1.17
C ARG A 148 -0.20 -18.23 0.50
N ILE A 149 -0.78 -17.17 1.07
CA ILE A 149 -0.64 -15.81 0.55
C ILE A 149 0.83 -15.38 0.50
N LEU A 150 1.61 -15.66 1.55
CA LEU A 150 3.03 -15.33 1.56
C LEU A 150 3.82 -16.13 0.51
N HIS A 151 3.43 -17.38 0.24
CA HIS A 151 4.01 -18.16 -0.85
C HIS A 151 3.65 -17.58 -2.22
N LEU A 152 2.38 -17.25 -2.45
CA LEU A 152 1.91 -16.61 -3.69
C LEU A 152 2.66 -15.28 -3.94
N LEU A 153 2.82 -14.44 -2.92
CA LEU A 153 3.60 -13.20 -3.04
C LEU A 153 5.06 -13.47 -3.42
N ARG A 154 5.68 -14.51 -2.84
CA ARG A 154 7.03 -14.92 -3.21
C ARG A 154 7.11 -15.35 -4.68
N ASP A 155 6.16 -16.13 -5.16
CA ASP A 155 6.14 -16.60 -6.55
C ASP A 155 5.93 -15.44 -7.53
N LEU A 156 5.01 -14.53 -7.20
CA LEU A 156 4.79 -13.30 -7.96
C LEU A 156 6.08 -12.48 -8.06
N ARG A 157 6.82 -12.33 -6.95
CA ARG A 157 8.10 -11.63 -6.96
C ARG A 157 9.15 -12.32 -7.81
N MET A 158 9.30 -13.64 -7.70
CA MET A 158 10.29 -14.40 -8.48
C MET A 158 10.01 -14.38 -9.98
N ALA A 159 8.75 -14.17 -10.36
CA ALA A 159 8.34 -14.06 -11.76
C ALA A 159 8.54 -12.65 -12.35
N MET A 160 8.92 -11.65 -11.54
CA MET A 160 9.16 -10.30 -12.04
C MET A 160 10.52 -10.19 -12.74
N PRO A 161 10.61 -9.44 -13.86
CA PRO A 161 11.91 -9.13 -14.45
C PRO A 161 12.73 -8.29 -13.47
N ASN A 162 14.06 -8.39 -13.57
CA ASN A 162 14.93 -7.54 -12.78
C ASN A 162 14.80 -6.09 -13.27
N VAL A 163 14.11 -5.24 -12.51
CA VAL A 163 13.98 -3.81 -12.81
C VAL A 163 15.23 -3.11 -12.28
N PRO A 164 16.02 -2.43 -13.14
CA PRO A 164 17.20 -1.70 -12.67
C PRO A 164 16.78 -0.60 -11.70
N VAL A 165 17.52 -0.49 -10.60
CA VAL A 165 17.34 0.58 -9.61
C VAL A 165 17.58 1.92 -10.29
N LYS A 166 16.64 2.86 -10.14
CA LYS A 166 16.74 4.19 -10.76
C LYS A 166 17.33 5.19 -9.75
N GLY A 167 18.57 5.61 -9.95
CA GLY A 167 19.21 6.60 -9.06
C GLY A 167 19.37 6.10 -7.63
N ARG A 168 19.25 7.00 -6.64
CA ARG A 168 19.36 6.69 -5.20
C ARG A 168 18.01 6.32 -4.55
N ARG A 169 17.14 5.62 -5.29
CA ARG A 169 15.82 5.19 -4.80
C ARG A 169 15.96 3.99 -3.86
N GLU A 170 16.44 4.26 -2.65
CA GLU A 170 16.69 3.27 -1.62
C GLU A 170 15.81 3.55 -0.39
N ALA A 171 15.15 2.52 0.13
CA ALA A 171 14.39 2.63 1.37
C ALA A 171 14.44 1.33 2.16
N LEU A 172 14.37 1.42 3.48
CA LEU A 172 14.17 0.28 4.36
C LEU A 172 12.72 0.22 4.80
N PHE A 173 12.06 -0.92 4.59
CA PHE A 173 10.70 -1.18 5.06
C PHE A 173 10.74 -2.18 6.21
N ALA A 174 10.03 -1.89 7.28
CA ALA A 174 9.97 -2.77 8.44
C ALA A 174 8.58 -2.86 9.06
N THR A 175 8.28 -4.00 9.65
CA THR A 175 7.22 -4.09 10.67
C THR A 175 7.73 -3.52 11.98
N VAL A 176 6.89 -2.78 12.71
CA VAL A 176 7.24 -2.41 14.09
C VAL A 176 7.42 -3.66 14.96
N PRO A 177 8.29 -3.64 15.99
CA PRO A 177 8.51 -4.81 16.84
C PRO A 177 7.21 -5.33 17.46
N GLY A 178 7.04 -6.66 17.41
CA GLY A 178 5.83 -7.34 17.87
C GLY A 178 4.67 -7.39 16.87
N GLU A 179 4.74 -6.67 15.75
CA GLU A 179 3.73 -6.73 14.68
C GLU A 179 3.82 -8.08 13.93
N GLN A 180 2.66 -8.70 13.73
CA GLN A 180 2.50 -9.98 13.04
C GLN A 180 1.90 -9.81 11.63
N HIS A 181 1.35 -8.63 11.33
CA HIS A 181 0.78 -8.31 10.02
C HIS A 181 1.87 -7.97 9.00
N VAL A 182 2.44 -9.01 8.38
CA VAL A 182 3.55 -8.88 7.43
C VAL A 182 3.13 -8.81 5.95
N ILE A 183 1.90 -9.24 5.62
CA ILE A 183 1.43 -9.35 4.22
C ILE A 183 1.47 -7.98 3.52
N GLY A 184 0.92 -6.94 4.16
CA GLY A 184 0.82 -5.61 3.56
C GLY A 184 2.18 -4.98 3.25
N VAL A 185 3.13 -5.03 4.18
CA VAL A 185 4.48 -4.47 3.97
C VAL A 185 5.29 -5.28 2.96
N THR A 186 5.12 -6.60 2.92
CA THR A 186 5.75 -7.47 1.91
C THR A 186 5.24 -7.10 0.52
N MET A 187 3.93 -6.93 0.38
CA MET A 187 3.29 -6.50 -0.86
C MET A 187 3.74 -5.10 -1.29
N ALA A 188 3.82 -4.15 -0.36
CA ALA A 188 4.27 -2.79 -0.65
C ALA A 188 5.72 -2.76 -1.15
N ALA A 189 6.61 -3.55 -0.52
CA ALA A 189 7.99 -3.68 -0.96
C ALA A 189 8.09 -4.23 -2.39
N ASP A 190 7.29 -5.25 -2.73
CA ASP A 190 7.32 -5.87 -4.06
C ASP A 190 6.75 -4.93 -5.14
N ILE A 191 5.64 -4.23 -4.86
CA ILE A 191 5.09 -3.20 -5.77
C ILE A 191 6.07 -2.05 -6.02
N LEU A 192 6.83 -1.62 -5.00
CA LEU A 192 7.79 -0.54 -5.17
C LEU A 192 9.06 -0.98 -5.90
N ARG A 193 9.51 -2.22 -5.70
CA ARG A 193 10.59 -2.80 -6.50
C ARG A 193 10.26 -2.82 -7.98
N ASP A 194 9.01 -3.16 -8.34
CA ASP A 194 8.51 -3.07 -9.72
C ASP A 194 8.56 -1.62 -10.27
N LYS A 195 8.51 -0.61 -9.39
CA LYS A 195 8.66 0.81 -9.74
C LYS A 195 10.11 1.32 -9.72
N GLY A 196 11.09 0.42 -9.60
CA GLY A 196 12.52 0.73 -9.66
C GLY A 196 13.14 1.19 -8.34
N TRP A 197 12.48 0.90 -7.22
CA TRP A 197 13.03 1.12 -5.88
C TRP A 197 13.85 -0.08 -5.40
N HIS A 198 14.96 0.19 -4.74
CA HIS A 198 15.62 -0.77 -3.89
C HIS A 198 15.00 -0.72 -2.49
N ILE A 199 14.17 -1.72 -2.17
CA ILE A 199 13.58 -1.85 -0.84
C ILE A 199 14.32 -2.94 -0.06
N ASP A 200 14.95 -2.58 1.06
CA ASP A 200 15.38 -3.56 2.06
C ASP A 200 14.21 -3.86 3.00
N LEU A 201 13.79 -5.12 3.09
CA LEU A 201 12.60 -5.52 3.85
C LEU A 201 13.01 -6.27 5.12
N GLN A 202 12.73 -5.68 6.28
CA GLN A 202 13.06 -6.21 7.60
C GLN A 202 11.80 -6.57 8.39
N LEU A 203 11.57 -7.88 8.59
CA LEU A 203 10.39 -8.39 9.30
C LEU A 203 10.78 -8.99 10.65
N GLY A 204 9.93 -8.82 11.67
CA GLY A 204 10.10 -9.48 12.97
C GLY A 204 11.36 -9.08 13.74
N ARG A 205 11.93 -7.91 13.44
CA ARG A 205 13.11 -7.38 14.12
C ARG A 205 12.74 -6.71 15.45
N THR A 206 13.66 -6.75 16.39
CA THR A 206 13.61 -5.92 17.60
C THR A 206 13.97 -4.46 17.29
N GLU A 207 13.63 -3.54 18.19
CA GLU A 207 14.01 -2.12 18.06
C GLU A 207 15.52 -1.96 17.87
N THR A 208 16.32 -2.68 18.68
CA THR A 208 17.78 -2.58 18.66
C THR A 208 18.38 -3.09 17.34
N GLU A 209 17.86 -4.19 16.80
CA GLU A 209 18.29 -4.70 15.49
C GLU A 209 17.94 -3.73 14.36
N LEU A 210 16.73 -3.17 14.37
CA LEU A 210 16.32 -2.18 13.36
C LEU A 210 17.23 -0.95 13.39
N CYS A 211 17.51 -0.40 14.57
CA CYS A 211 18.40 0.76 14.72
C CYS A 211 19.80 0.45 14.17
N LYS A 212 20.33 -0.73 14.45
CA LYS A 212 21.63 -1.16 13.91
C LYS A 212 21.62 -1.25 12.39
N ILE A 213 20.62 -1.92 11.81
CA ILE A 213 20.50 -2.09 10.35
C ILE A 213 20.37 -0.73 9.66
N VAL A 214 19.54 0.15 10.20
CA VAL A 214 19.32 1.49 9.63
C VAL A 214 20.59 2.33 9.70
N HIS A 215 21.27 2.34 10.86
CA HIS A 215 22.50 3.09 11.06
C HIS A 215 23.61 2.62 10.09
N ASP A 216 23.82 1.30 10.01
CA ASP A 216 24.88 0.70 9.19
C ASP A 216 24.57 0.81 7.68
N GLY A 217 23.28 0.74 7.30
CA GLY A 217 22.83 0.75 5.91
C GLY A 217 22.66 2.13 5.28
N GLY A 218 22.56 3.19 6.09
CA GLY A 218 22.50 4.57 5.59
C GLY A 218 21.22 4.90 4.78
N TYR A 219 20.10 4.26 5.08
CA TYR A 219 18.86 4.43 4.31
C TYR A 219 18.29 5.86 4.47
N PRO A 220 18.06 6.60 3.37
CA PRO A 220 17.51 7.95 3.44
C PRO A 220 16.03 7.95 3.80
N ILE A 221 15.32 6.85 3.55
CA ILE A 221 13.88 6.71 3.84
C ILE A 221 13.61 5.38 4.55
N ILE A 222 12.80 5.43 5.59
CA ILE A 222 12.36 4.28 6.40
C ILE A 222 10.83 4.23 6.39
N GLY A 223 10.27 3.10 5.95
CA GLY A 223 8.84 2.81 6.02
C GLY A 223 8.53 1.86 7.18
N LEU A 224 7.70 2.31 8.13
CA LEU A 224 7.23 1.47 9.23
C LEU A 224 5.78 1.04 9.03
N SER A 225 5.53 -0.26 9.13
CA SER A 225 4.19 -0.85 9.04
C SER A 225 3.69 -1.23 10.43
N ALA A 226 2.48 -0.77 10.77
CA ALA A 226 1.72 -1.20 11.94
C ALA A 226 0.21 -1.23 11.62
N SER A 227 -0.53 -2.19 12.16
CA SER A 227 -1.92 -2.45 11.78
C SER A 227 -2.92 -2.32 12.92
N GLY A 228 -2.51 -2.50 14.17
CA GLY A 228 -3.36 -2.41 15.35
C GLY A 228 -3.12 -1.16 16.20
N ALA A 229 -4.15 -0.71 16.94
CA ALA A 229 -4.02 0.39 17.91
C ALA A 229 -3.11 0.01 19.09
N GLU A 230 -3.04 -1.28 19.42
CA GLU A 230 -2.14 -1.83 20.44
C GLU A 230 -0.65 -1.58 20.12
N HIS A 231 -0.31 -1.39 18.84
CA HIS A 231 1.06 -1.12 18.40
C HIS A 231 1.47 0.34 18.47
N VAL A 232 0.59 1.29 18.82
CA VAL A 232 0.93 2.73 18.92
C VAL A 232 2.16 2.94 19.81
N ARG A 233 2.21 2.28 20.97
CA ARG A 233 3.35 2.41 21.90
C ARG A 233 4.65 1.89 21.28
N ALA A 234 4.61 0.71 20.66
CA ALA A 234 5.78 0.11 20.01
C ALA A 234 6.25 0.98 18.83
N LEU A 235 5.31 1.52 18.06
CA LEU A 235 5.58 2.45 16.98
C LEU A 235 6.24 3.73 17.48
N THR A 236 5.68 4.40 18.48
CA THR A 236 6.28 5.62 19.06
C THR A 236 7.69 5.38 19.54
N ARG A 237 7.92 4.28 20.28
CA ARG A 237 9.26 3.91 20.73
C ARG A 237 10.21 3.70 19.56
N THR A 238 9.79 2.94 18.56
CA THR A 238 10.62 2.67 17.37
C THR A 238 11.01 3.94 16.65
N VAL A 239 10.06 4.88 16.45
CA VAL A 239 10.35 6.17 15.80
C VAL A 239 11.36 6.98 16.61
N VAL A 240 11.19 7.08 17.93
CA VAL A 240 12.14 7.80 18.80
C VAL A 240 13.55 7.22 18.69
N GLU A 241 13.70 5.91 18.80
CA GLU A 241 15.01 5.25 18.71
C GLU A 241 15.66 5.43 17.32
N LEU A 242 14.87 5.33 16.25
CA LEU A 242 15.35 5.55 14.88
C LEU A 242 15.82 6.99 14.64
N ARG A 243 15.14 8.00 15.23
CA ARG A 243 15.61 9.40 15.16
C ARG A 243 16.96 9.61 15.82
N VAL A 244 17.28 8.83 16.85
CA VAL A 244 18.59 8.85 17.51
C VAL A 244 19.64 8.13 16.66
N ALA A 245 19.30 6.94 16.14
CA ALA A 245 20.24 6.09 15.41
C ALA A 245 20.55 6.62 13.99
N ALA A 246 19.58 7.25 13.34
CA ALA A 246 19.66 7.76 11.98
C ALA A 246 18.87 9.08 11.83
N PRO A 247 19.37 10.19 12.40
CA PRO A 247 18.71 11.50 12.36
C PRO A 247 18.54 12.07 10.95
N TRP A 248 19.26 11.54 9.95
CA TRP A 248 19.17 11.93 8.54
C TRP A 248 18.04 11.24 7.78
N SER A 249 17.47 10.16 8.32
CA SER A 249 16.45 9.38 7.62
C SER A 249 15.07 10.00 7.77
N LEU A 250 14.32 10.05 6.67
CA LEU A 250 12.89 10.35 6.68
C LEU A 250 12.09 9.09 7.03
N ILE A 251 11.12 9.19 7.92
CA ILE A 251 10.31 8.09 8.43
C ILE A 251 8.86 8.29 7.99
N PHE A 252 8.27 7.31 7.31
CA PHE A 252 6.84 7.31 7.03
C PHE A 252 6.14 6.07 7.60
N ILE A 253 4.88 6.24 7.99
CA ILE A 253 4.06 5.19 8.61
C ILE A 253 3.01 4.69 7.63
N SER A 254 2.82 3.38 7.58
CA SER A 254 1.72 2.75 6.86
C SER A 254 1.11 1.59 7.65
N GLY A 255 0.14 0.91 7.05
CA GLY A 255 -0.63 -0.18 7.64
C GLY A 255 -1.97 0.27 8.20
N GLY A 256 -2.68 -0.67 8.83
CA GLY A 256 -4.01 -0.42 9.40
C GLY A 256 -4.06 0.69 10.44
N ILE A 257 -2.94 0.96 11.13
CA ILE A 257 -2.88 1.98 12.19
C ILE A 257 -3.23 3.38 11.68
N VAL A 258 -2.91 3.69 10.42
CA VAL A 258 -3.17 5.02 9.81
C VAL A 258 -4.68 5.27 9.66
N GLN A 259 -5.47 4.20 9.55
CA GLN A 259 -6.93 4.26 9.42
C GLN A 259 -7.60 4.35 10.80
N ILE A 260 -6.95 3.83 11.83
CA ILE A 260 -7.46 3.75 13.20
C ILE A 260 -7.11 5.01 14.00
N GLU A 261 -5.87 5.47 13.87
CA GLU A 261 -5.30 6.56 14.66
C GLU A 261 -5.11 7.81 13.80
N LYS A 262 -5.99 8.80 14.00
CA LYS A 262 -5.86 10.10 13.34
C LYS A 262 -4.54 10.77 13.71
N ASP A 263 -3.95 11.45 12.74
CA ASP A 263 -2.70 12.21 12.89
C ASP A 263 -1.54 11.39 13.47
N ILE A 264 -1.51 10.07 13.23
CA ILE A 264 -0.53 9.17 13.82
C ILE A 264 0.91 9.61 13.55
N ALA A 265 1.22 10.12 12.35
CA ALA A 265 2.55 10.62 12.01
C ALA A 265 3.00 11.74 12.96
N ILE A 266 2.13 12.73 13.21
CA ILE A 266 2.40 13.84 14.12
C ILE A 266 2.61 13.33 15.54
N ARG A 267 1.74 12.43 16.00
CA ARG A 267 1.76 11.90 17.36
C ARG A 267 3.03 11.10 17.68
N VAL A 268 3.59 10.41 16.69
CA VAL A 268 4.80 9.59 16.88
C VAL A 268 6.08 10.29 16.44
N GLY A 269 6.00 11.47 15.80
CA GLY A 269 7.16 12.20 15.29
C GLY A 269 7.71 11.68 13.96
N ALA A 270 6.87 11.03 13.15
CA ALA A 270 7.20 10.62 11.78
C ALA A 270 6.93 11.75 10.77
N ASP A 271 7.59 11.70 9.62
CA ASP A 271 7.52 12.73 8.58
C ASP A 271 6.26 12.62 7.72
N ALA A 272 5.71 11.40 7.57
CA ALA A 272 4.50 11.17 6.80
C ALA A 272 3.72 9.92 7.27
N ALA A 273 2.46 9.82 6.85
CA ALA A 273 1.70 8.59 6.91
C ALA A 273 0.94 8.36 5.59
N ALA A 274 0.71 7.09 5.25
CA ALA A 274 0.00 6.68 4.05
C ALA A 274 -0.94 5.50 4.32
N ALA A 275 -2.22 5.69 4.02
CA ALA A 275 -3.29 4.73 4.32
C ALA A 275 -3.60 3.73 3.19
N SER A 276 -3.01 3.93 2.00
CA SER A 276 -3.21 3.10 0.82
C SER A 276 -1.90 2.92 0.06
N MET A 277 -1.84 1.93 -0.84
CA MET A 277 -0.64 1.69 -1.65
C MET A 277 -0.32 2.88 -2.55
N ASP A 278 -1.33 3.49 -3.18
CA ASP A 278 -1.13 4.66 -4.03
C ASP A 278 -0.59 5.86 -3.24
N ALA A 279 -1.13 6.10 -2.04
CA ALA A 279 -0.60 7.11 -1.13
C ALA A 279 0.83 6.78 -0.67
N CYS A 280 1.18 5.50 -0.48
CA CYS A 280 2.55 5.10 -0.15
C CYS A 280 3.50 5.45 -1.28
N ILE A 281 3.14 5.16 -2.53
CA ILE A 281 3.95 5.49 -3.71
C ILE A 281 4.13 7.01 -3.80
N GLU A 282 3.05 7.77 -3.70
CA GLU A 282 3.09 9.23 -3.76
C GLU A 282 3.99 9.82 -2.66
N LYS A 283 3.81 9.39 -1.42
CA LYS A 283 4.63 9.87 -0.29
C LYS A 283 6.08 9.47 -0.44
N LEU A 284 6.36 8.25 -0.88
CA LEU A 284 7.75 7.79 -1.04
C LEU A 284 8.48 8.59 -2.12
N GLU A 285 7.83 8.87 -3.25
CA GLU A 285 8.41 9.73 -4.30
C GLU A 285 8.59 11.19 -3.82
N ALA A 286 7.65 11.74 -3.04
CA ALA A 286 7.79 13.08 -2.47
C ALA A 286 8.97 13.18 -1.47
N LEU A 287 9.16 12.15 -0.63
CA LEU A 287 10.29 12.06 0.28
C LEU A 287 11.61 11.90 -0.48
N TYR A 288 11.63 11.10 -1.55
CA TYR A 288 12.79 10.97 -2.43
C TYR A 288 13.24 12.31 -3.01
N HIS A 289 12.31 13.09 -3.55
CA HIS A 289 12.62 14.43 -4.08
C HIS A 289 13.14 15.36 -2.99
N SER A 290 12.63 15.26 -1.76
CA SER A 290 13.12 16.04 -0.62
C SER A 290 14.58 15.68 -0.29
N VAL A 291 14.94 14.39 -0.34
CA VAL A 291 16.32 13.91 -0.14
C VAL A 291 17.26 14.44 -1.22
N LEU A 292 16.87 14.34 -2.50
CA LEU A 292 17.69 14.86 -3.62
C LEU A 292 17.97 16.37 -3.49
N ASN A 293 16.95 17.14 -3.12
CA ASN A 293 17.06 18.58 -2.96
C ASN A 293 17.97 18.96 -1.78
N ALA A 294 17.97 18.17 -0.69
CA ALA A 294 18.84 18.38 0.45
C ALA A 294 20.32 18.07 0.13
N ASP A 295 20.55 17.09 -0.74
CA ASP A 295 21.91 16.68 -1.18
C ASP A 295 22.50 17.58 -2.27
N GLY A 296 21.80 18.62 -2.73
CA GLY A 296 22.25 19.53 -3.81
C GLY A 296 22.46 18.83 -5.17
N SER A 297 21.85 17.66 -5.35
CA SER A 297 22.01 16.78 -6.50
C SER A 297 20.78 16.88 -7.39
N ASP A 298 20.70 17.91 -8.23
CA ASP A 298 19.68 17.99 -9.30
C ASP A 298 20.11 17.01 -10.44
N PRO A 299 19.24 16.11 -10.92
CA PRO A 299 19.57 15.15 -11.98
C PRO A 299 19.82 15.77 -13.37
#